data_AF-A0A433DMT3-F1
#
_entry.id   AF-A0A433DMT3-F1
#
_cell.length_a   1.000
_cell.length_b   1.000
_cell.length_c   1.000
_cell.angle_alpha   90.00
_cell.angle_beta   90.00
_cell.angle_gamma   90.00
#
_symmetry.space_group_name_H-M   'P 1'
#
loop_
_entity.id
_entity.type
_entity.pdbx_description
1 polymer ?
#
loop_
_entity_poly.entity_id
_entity_poly.type
_entity_poly.pdbx_seq_one_letter_code
_entity_poly.pdbx_strand_id
1 'polypeptide(L)'
;MFDGSKIVAKLPFLNKIKNLPKIYRQTATIIRSSSPIVPVVKIASVDYKLEDYMTDDSNTRAAFFIPENLAGPDLTFFIKFRDGNIVPVFVQVRLRSAVHGLEAALGTTDPRLFYRDSNGKLHNEDRNGPVVKKVLDLCKNGVLRILVYYPAEVSQAPHVRKYREPLARVTTEWDVVGIISKKNEHEVFSKEHIKFLDALKTVSATAKRKYEELEYPRDK
;
A
#
# COMPACT_ATOMS: atom_id res chain seq x y z
N MET A 1 7.76 -10.80 -6.84
CA MET A 1 6.28 -10.69 -6.89
C MET A 1 5.83 -10.02 -8.18
N PHE A 2 6.30 -8.81 -8.48
CA PHE A 2 6.10 -8.14 -9.78
C PHE A 2 7.43 -8.05 -10.55
N ASP A 3 7.98 -9.22 -10.88
CA ASP A 3 9.28 -9.38 -11.57
C ASP A 3 9.10 -9.80 -13.04
N GLY A 4 7.87 -9.78 -13.54
CA GLY A 4 7.53 -10.21 -14.89
C GLY A 4 7.42 -11.74 -15.07
N SER A 5 7.71 -12.56 -14.06
CA SER A 5 7.69 -14.03 -14.18
C SER A 5 6.30 -14.64 -14.02
N LYS A 6 5.40 -13.96 -13.30
CA LYS A 6 4.06 -14.49 -12.95
C LYS A 6 2.96 -13.56 -13.44
N ILE A 7 1.86 -14.17 -13.89
CA ILE A 7 0.61 -13.45 -14.18
C ILE A 7 0.09 -12.86 -12.86
N VAL A 8 -0.27 -11.58 -12.86
CA VAL A 8 -0.68 -10.86 -11.65
C VAL A 8 -1.93 -11.47 -11.02
N ALA A 9 -2.90 -11.89 -11.83
CA ALA A 9 -4.11 -12.58 -11.36
C ALA A 9 -3.83 -13.89 -10.61
N LYS A 10 -2.65 -14.50 -10.78
CA LYS A 10 -2.26 -15.73 -10.08
C LYS A 10 -1.55 -15.46 -8.76
N LEU A 11 -1.35 -14.19 -8.38
CA LEU A 11 -0.71 -13.87 -7.11
C LEU A 11 -1.59 -14.28 -5.93
N PRO A 12 -1.01 -14.75 -4.81
CA PRO A 12 -1.75 -15.35 -3.69
C PRO A 12 -2.81 -14.44 -3.03
N PHE A 13 -2.63 -13.13 -3.12
CA PHE A 13 -3.53 -12.13 -2.55
C PHE A 13 -4.55 -11.60 -3.56
N LEU A 14 -4.57 -12.13 -4.80
CA LEU A 14 -5.51 -11.76 -5.88
C LEU A 14 -6.20 -12.97 -6.53
N ASN A 15 -5.64 -14.17 -6.42
CA ASN A 15 -6.08 -15.38 -7.14
C ASN A 15 -7.51 -15.86 -6.82
N LYS A 16 -8.13 -15.34 -5.76
CA LYS A 16 -9.52 -15.63 -5.38
C LYS A 16 -10.53 -14.60 -5.89
N ILE A 17 -10.09 -13.54 -6.56
CA ILE A 17 -10.97 -12.51 -7.13
C ILE A 17 -11.57 -13.03 -8.45
N LYS A 18 -12.88 -13.33 -8.45
CA LYS A 18 -13.58 -13.84 -9.65
C LYS A 18 -13.71 -12.82 -10.78
N ASN A 19 -13.89 -11.55 -10.45
CA ASN A 19 -14.20 -10.46 -11.37
C ASN A 19 -13.01 -9.51 -11.62
N LEU A 20 -11.79 -10.05 -11.59
CA LEU A 20 -10.58 -9.26 -11.78
C LEU A 20 -10.52 -8.66 -13.21
N PRO A 21 -10.13 -7.38 -13.38
CA PRO A 21 -10.03 -6.76 -14.70
C PRO A 21 -9.05 -7.50 -15.62
N LYS A 22 -9.33 -7.52 -16.92
CA LYS A 22 -8.57 -8.32 -17.90
C LYS A 22 -7.07 -7.99 -17.92
N ILE A 23 -6.68 -6.74 -17.66
CA ILE A 23 -5.28 -6.30 -17.59
C ILE A 23 -4.45 -7.13 -16.58
N TYR A 24 -5.05 -7.57 -15.47
CA TYR A 24 -4.37 -8.38 -14.45
C TYR A 24 -4.10 -9.82 -14.90
N ARG A 25 -4.66 -10.28 -16.03
CA ARG A 25 -4.35 -11.60 -16.64
C ARG A 25 -3.00 -11.61 -17.38
N GLN A 26 -2.20 -10.57 -17.20
CA GLN A 26 -0.87 -10.41 -17.78
C GLN A 26 0.20 -10.40 -16.68
N THR A 27 1.46 -10.51 -17.09
CA THR A 27 2.63 -10.27 -16.23
C THR A 27 2.84 -8.77 -16.04
N ALA A 28 3.40 -8.37 -14.91
CA ALA A 28 3.80 -6.98 -14.66
C ALA A 28 5.17 -6.90 -13.99
N THR A 29 5.88 -5.80 -14.23
CA THR A 29 7.17 -5.47 -13.63
C THR A 29 7.07 -4.19 -12.82
N ILE A 30 7.83 -4.10 -11.72
CA ILE A 30 8.01 -2.83 -11.00
C ILE A 30 8.76 -1.85 -11.91
N ILE A 31 8.24 -0.62 -12.01
CA ILE A 31 8.92 0.47 -12.69
C ILE A 31 10.06 0.94 -11.79
N ARG A 32 11.28 0.89 -12.31
CA ARG A 32 12.49 1.38 -11.65
C ARG A 32 13.44 1.96 -12.68
N SER A 33 14.22 2.97 -12.27
CA SER A 33 15.32 3.47 -13.07
C SER A 33 16.35 2.36 -13.35
N SER A 34 16.95 2.40 -14.54
CA SER A 34 18.14 1.61 -14.89
C SER A 34 19.43 2.22 -14.34
N SER A 35 19.37 3.46 -13.87
CA SER A 35 20.53 4.20 -13.39
C SER A 35 20.95 3.73 -11.99
N PRO A 36 22.23 3.37 -11.77
CA PRO A 36 22.70 2.89 -10.47
C PRO A 36 22.75 3.99 -9.40
N ILE A 37 22.70 5.26 -9.80
CA ILE A 37 22.71 6.40 -8.86
C ILE A 37 21.31 6.71 -8.29
N VAL A 38 20.25 6.19 -8.90
CA VAL A 38 18.89 6.37 -8.39
C VAL A 38 18.65 5.35 -7.28
N PRO A 39 18.29 5.79 -6.05
CA PRO A 39 18.07 4.86 -4.96
C PRO A 39 16.86 3.95 -5.23
N VAL A 40 16.94 2.71 -4.77
CA VAL A 40 15.82 1.76 -4.90
C VAL A 40 14.62 2.21 -4.06
N VAL A 41 14.87 2.73 -2.85
CA VAL A 41 13.85 3.23 -1.94
C VAL A 41 14.16 4.68 -1.62
N LYS A 42 13.15 5.55 -1.69
CA LYS A 42 13.23 6.93 -1.21
C LYS A 42 12.19 7.15 -0.13
N ILE A 43 12.54 7.91 0.90
CA ILE A 43 11.64 8.29 2.00
C ILE A 43 11.30 9.75 1.82
N ALA A 44 10.06 10.14 2.11
CA ALA A 44 9.65 11.53 2.07
C ALA A 44 10.54 12.40 2.96
N SER A 45 10.92 13.55 2.45
CA SER A 45 11.69 14.58 3.16
C SER A 45 10.89 15.88 3.19
N VAL A 46 11.47 16.96 3.71
CA VAL A 46 10.82 18.29 3.65
C VAL A 46 10.59 18.72 2.19
N ASP A 47 11.54 18.42 1.32
CA ASP A 47 11.58 18.88 -0.09
C ASP A 47 11.14 17.83 -1.11
N TYR A 48 10.72 16.65 -0.65
CA TYR A 48 10.28 15.58 -1.54
C TYR A 48 9.14 14.78 -0.90
N LYS A 49 7.94 14.91 -1.47
CA LYS A 49 6.67 14.40 -0.95
C LYS A 49 6.04 13.41 -1.93
N LEU A 50 4.88 12.86 -1.55
CA LEU A 50 4.11 11.99 -2.42
C LEU A 50 3.83 12.61 -3.79
N GLU A 51 3.53 13.90 -3.84
CA GLU A 51 3.28 14.60 -5.11
C GLU A 51 4.47 14.47 -6.07
N ASP A 52 5.67 14.82 -5.60
CA ASP A 52 6.91 14.78 -6.38
C ASP A 52 7.15 13.36 -6.92
N TYR A 53 7.08 12.36 -6.04
CA TYR A 53 7.23 10.96 -6.41
C TYR A 53 6.24 10.52 -7.49
N MET A 54 4.97 10.90 -7.35
CA MET A 54 3.93 10.47 -8.27
C MET A 54 4.08 11.12 -9.65
N THR A 55 4.74 12.27 -9.75
CA THR A 55 4.96 13.01 -10.99
C THR A 55 6.34 12.86 -11.62
N ASP A 56 7.32 12.34 -10.88
CA ASP A 56 8.69 12.15 -11.38
C ASP A 56 8.75 11.26 -12.63
N ASP A 57 9.73 11.53 -13.49
CA ASP A 57 10.03 10.66 -14.62
C ASP A 57 10.49 9.27 -14.15
N SER A 58 10.06 8.23 -14.86
CA SER A 58 10.39 6.84 -14.49
C SER A 58 11.89 6.53 -14.50
N ASN A 59 12.72 7.28 -15.23
CA ASN A 59 14.17 7.10 -15.28
C ASN A 59 14.89 7.78 -14.11
N THR A 60 14.25 8.70 -13.40
CA THR A 60 14.85 9.40 -12.24
C THR A 60 14.17 9.03 -10.92
N ARG A 61 12.98 8.43 -10.99
CA ARG A 61 12.19 8.01 -9.83
C ARG A 61 12.74 6.74 -9.17
N ALA A 62 12.76 6.75 -7.84
CA ALA A 62 13.03 5.55 -7.04
C ALA A 62 11.99 4.45 -7.29
N ALA A 63 12.39 3.18 -7.20
CA ALA A 63 11.46 2.07 -7.42
C ALA A 63 10.33 2.06 -6.37
N PHE A 64 10.65 2.45 -5.14
CA PHE A 64 9.74 2.46 -4.01
C PHE A 64 9.80 3.79 -3.26
N PHE A 65 8.67 4.23 -2.74
CA PHE A 65 8.59 5.44 -1.94
C PHE A 65 7.82 5.23 -0.64
N ILE A 66 8.37 5.74 0.46
CA ILE A 66 7.73 5.79 1.77
C ILE A 66 7.21 7.22 1.96
N PRO A 67 5.89 7.46 1.87
CA PRO A 67 5.31 8.79 1.94
C PRO A 67 5.44 9.47 3.29
N GLU A 68 5.20 10.77 3.31
CA GLU A 68 5.10 11.56 4.53
C GLU A 68 3.85 11.20 5.35
N ASN A 69 3.84 11.63 6.61
CA ASN A 69 2.69 11.45 7.48
C ASN A 69 1.40 12.01 6.85
N LEU A 70 0.27 11.34 7.11
CA LEU A 70 -1.06 11.61 6.57
C LEU A 70 -1.23 11.37 5.06
N ALA A 71 -0.17 11.11 4.28
CA ALA A 71 -0.31 10.85 2.85
C ALA A 71 -1.13 9.59 2.54
N GLY A 72 -1.27 8.68 3.52
CA GLY A 72 -2.08 7.48 3.42
C GLY A 72 -1.24 6.22 3.55
N PRO A 73 -0.64 5.70 2.47
CA PRO A 73 0.01 4.39 2.47
C PRO A 73 1.39 4.44 3.12
N ASP A 74 1.85 3.30 3.62
CA ASP A 74 3.22 3.17 4.16
C ASP A 74 4.26 3.05 3.04
N LEU A 75 3.83 2.54 1.88
CA LEU A 75 4.69 2.31 0.71
C LEU A 75 3.89 2.50 -0.56
N THR A 76 4.49 3.17 -1.55
CA THR A 76 3.93 3.31 -2.89
C THR A 76 4.97 2.99 -3.95
N PHE A 77 4.52 2.43 -5.08
CA PHE A 77 5.32 2.18 -6.27
C PHE A 77 4.45 2.03 -7.51
N PHE A 78 5.06 1.90 -8.69
CA PHE A 78 4.33 1.67 -9.93
C PHE A 78 4.67 0.29 -10.51
N ILE A 79 3.67 -0.34 -11.12
CA ILE A 79 3.85 -1.51 -11.96
C ILE A 79 3.50 -1.19 -13.40
N LYS A 80 4.22 -1.80 -14.34
CA LYS A 80 3.94 -1.75 -15.77
C LYS A 80 3.51 -3.13 -16.24
N PHE A 81 2.32 -3.21 -16.85
CA PHE A 81 1.83 -4.41 -17.50
C PHE A 81 2.48 -4.59 -18.88
N ARG A 82 2.39 -5.80 -19.44
CA ARG A 82 2.98 -6.14 -20.74
C ARG A 82 2.45 -5.27 -21.89
N ASP A 83 1.18 -4.90 -21.85
CA ASP A 83 0.54 -4.01 -22.83
C ASP A 83 0.95 -2.52 -22.68
N GLY A 84 1.83 -2.20 -21.73
CA GLY A 84 2.34 -0.86 -21.51
C GLY A 84 1.57 -0.05 -20.47
N ASN A 85 0.40 -0.51 -20.02
CA ASN A 85 -0.39 0.18 -19.01
C ASN A 85 0.36 0.26 -17.68
N ILE A 86 0.30 1.43 -17.04
CA ILE A 86 0.94 1.71 -15.76
C ILE A 86 -0.13 1.88 -14.70
N VAL A 87 0.07 1.23 -13.55
CA VAL A 87 -0.84 1.28 -12.41
C VAL A 87 -0.04 1.60 -11.13
N PRO A 88 -0.45 2.61 -10.34
CA PRO A 88 0.10 2.82 -9.01
C PRO A 88 -0.33 1.70 -8.05
N VAL A 89 0.58 1.37 -7.14
CA VAL A 89 0.39 0.38 -6.08
C VAL A 89 0.53 1.07 -4.73
N PHE A 90 -0.51 1.02 -3.90
CA PHE A 90 -0.51 1.57 -2.56
C PHE A 90 -0.56 0.45 -1.53
N VAL A 91 0.41 0.44 -0.61
CA VAL A 91 0.54 -0.63 0.38
C VAL A 91 0.40 -0.05 1.78
N GLN A 92 -0.48 -0.66 2.58
CA GLN A 92 -0.52 -0.45 4.03
C GLN A 92 -0.03 -1.71 4.72
N VAL A 93 0.94 -1.56 5.62
CA VAL A 93 1.47 -2.60 6.46
C VAL A 93 0.96 -2.41 7.89
N ARG A 94 0.00 -3.24 8.28
CA ARG A 94 -0.47 -3.38 9.65
C ARG A 94 0.14 -4.63 10.26
N LEU A 95 1.28 -4.44 10.91
CA LEU A 95 1.82 -5.49 11.75
C LEU A 95 1.02 -5.48 13.06
N ARG A 96 0.02 -6.34 13.27
CA ARG A 96 -0.78 -6.41 14.53
C ARG A 96 -1.29 -7.84 14.75
N SER A 97 -1.39 -8.26 16.02
CA SER A 97 -1.88 -9.59 16.40
C SER A 97 -3.41 -9.71 16.37
N ALA A 98 -4.11 -8.59 16.51
CA ALA A 98 -5.56 -8.50 16.43
C ALA A 98 -5.97 -7.50 15.35
N VAL A 99 -7.09 -7.78 14.68
CA VAL A 99 -7.67 -6.91 13.67
C VAL A 99 -8.46 -5.79 14.34
N HIS A 100 -7.90 -4.58 14.32
CA HIS A 100 -8.57 -3.35 14.72
C HIS A 100 -8.59 -2.37 13.55
N GLY A 101 -9.76 -1.75 13.33
CA GLY A 101 -9.92 -0.70 12.31
C GLY A 101 -9.58 -1.15 10.90
N LEU A 102 -10.08 -2.33 10.47
CA LEU A 102 -9.81 -2.87 9.14
C LEU A 102 -10.21 -1.89 8.03
N GLU A 103 -11.41 -1.31 8.11
CA GLU A 103 -11.88 -0.30 7.15
C GLU A 103 -10.99 0.95 7.16
N ALA A 104 -10.52 1.39 8.33
CA ALA A 104 -9.59 2.50 8.41
C ALA A 104 -8.23 2.15 7.77
N ALA A 105 -7.73 0.93 7.97
CA ALA A 105 -6.49 0.44 7.35
C ALA A 105 -6.63 0.21 5.84
N LEU A 106 -7.82 -0.16 5.36
CA LEU A 106 -8.11 -0.14 3.94
C LEU A 106 -8.10 1.31 3.45
N GLY A 107 -8.77 2.21 4.17
CA GLY A 107 -8.89 3.62 3.81
C GLY A 107 -7.56 4.34 3.59
N THR A 108 -6.48 3.96 4.29
CA THR A 108 -5.16 4.56 4.07
C THR A 108 -4.53 4.25 2.71
N THR A 109 -5.00 3.20 2.01
CA THR A 109 -4.61 2.92 0.62
C THR A 109 -5.61 3.45 -0.40
N ASP A 110 -6.70 4.08 0.05
CA ASP A 110 -7.68 4.71 -0.83
C ASP A 110 -7.20 6.14 -1.18
N PRO A 111 -6.83 6.42 -2.45
CA PRO A 111 -6.31 7.73 -2.82
C PRO A 111 -7.29 8.89 -2.55
N ARG A 112 -8.60 8.61 -2.41
CA ARG A 112 -9.60 9.62 -2.04
C ARG A 112 -9.52 10.05 -0.58
N LEU A 113 -8.96 9.18 0.26
CA LEU A 113 -8.83 9.38 1.70
C LEU A 113 -7.43 9.86 2.09
N PHE A 114 -6.54 10.07 1.12
CA PHE A 114 -5.21 10.61 1.36
C PHE A 114 -5.32 12.01 1.97
N TYR A 115 -4.48 12.27 2.98
CA TYR A 115 -4.46 13.49 3.78
C TYR A 115 -5.76 13.81 4.52
N ARG A 116 -6.70 12.86 4.63
CA ARG A 116 -7.94 13.04 5.40
C ARG A 116 -7.79 12.51 6.82
N ASP A 117 -8.44 13.17 7.77
CA ASP A 117 -8.58 12.68 9.13
C ASP A 117 -9.63 11.55 9.23
N SER A 118 -9.85 11.03 10.44
CA SER A 118 -10.84 9.98 10.70
C SER A 118 -12.28 10.39 10.39
N ASN A 119 -12.56 11.69 10.29
CA ASN A 119 -13.87 12.24 9.94
C ASN A 119 -14.00 12.49 8.43
N GLY A 120 -12.94 12.20 7.65
CA GLY A 120 -12.91 12.45 6.21
C GLY A 120 -12.62 13.91 5.83
N LYS A 121 -12.21 14.76 6.77
CA LYS A 121 -11.84 16.14 6.47
C LYS A 121 -10.42 16.18 5.91
N LEU A 122 -10.24 16.83 4.76
CA LEU A 122 -8.93 17.02 4.15
C LEU A 122 -8.09 18.00 4.99
N HIS A 123 -6.91 17.56 5.41
CA HIS A 123 -5.97 18.42 6.11
C HIS A 123 -5.35 19.41 5.13
N ASN A 124 -5.36 20.72 5.44
CA ASN A 124 -4.84 21.79 4.58
C ASN A 124 -5.30 21.65 3.12
N GLU A 125 -6.58 21.96 2.87
CA GLU A 125 -7.26 21.74 1.59
C GLU A 125 -6.59 22.45 0.41
N ASP A 126 -6.12 23.69 0.58
CA ASP A 126 -5.44 24.44 -0.48
C ASP A 126 -4.14 23.76 -0.93
N ARG A 127 -3.41 23.16 0.02
CA ARG A 127 -2.16 22.44 -0.27
C ARG A 127 -2.42 21.03 -0.80
N ASN A 128 -3.26 20.26 -0.11
CA ASN A 128 -3.39 18.82 -0.36
C ASN A 128 -4.49 18.48 -1.38
N GLY A 129 -5.45 19.37 -1.63
CA GLY A 129 -6.49 19.19 -2.64
C GLY A 129 -5.91 18.96 -4.04
N PRO A 130 -4.98 19.81 -4.52
CA PRO A 130 -4.28 19.60 -5.79
C PRO A 130 -3.50 18.28 -5.84
N VAL A 131 -2.84 17.89 -4.75
CA VAL A 131 -2.07 16.63 -4.66
C VAL A 131 -2.98 15.44 -4.84
N VAL A 132 -4.08 15.38 -4.07
CA VAL A 132 -5.07 14.30 -4.15
C VAL A 132 -5.65 14.21 -5.57
N LYS A 133 -5.96 15.35 -6.19
CA LYS A 133 -6.45 15.37 -7.58
C LYS A 133 -5.44 14.76 -8.56
N LYS A 134 -4.16 15.13 -8.47
CA LYS A 134 -3.10 14.56 -9.31
C LYS A 134 -2.94 13.06 -9.11
N VAL A 135 -2.96 12.59 -7.85
CA VAL A 135 -2.91 11.16 -7.53
C VAL A 135 -4.11 10.42 -8.14
N LEU A 136 -5.32 10.96 -8.01
CA LEU A 136 -6.52 10.39 -8.60
C LEU A 136 -6.46 10.35 -10.12
N ASP A 137 -5.91 11.38 -10.76
CA ASP A 137 -5.69 11.42 -12.20
C ASP A 137 -4.75 10.30 -12.67
N LEU A 138 -3.70 10.00 -11.90
CA LEU A 138 -2.78 8.88 -12.18
C LEU A 138 -3.42 7.50 -11.95
N CYS A 139 -4.47 7.43 -11.13
CA CYS A 139 -5.21 6.20 -10.87
C CYS A 139 -6.31 5.91 -11.91
N LYS A 140 -6.53 6.77 -12.92
CA LYS A 140 -7.61 6.62 -13.92
C LYS A 140 -7.61 5.27 -14.62
N ASN A 141 -6.43 4.75 -14.96
CA ASN A 141 -6.26 3.44 -15.61
C ASN A 141 -6.35 2.25 -14.65
N GLY A 142 -6.58 2.53 -13.37
CA GLY A 142 -6.70 1.57 -12.29
C GLY A 142 -5.70 1.82 -11.17
N VAL A 143 -5.95 1.17 -10.04
CA VAL A 143 -5.09 1.19 -8.84
C VAL A 143 -5.06 -0.21 -8.24
N LEU A 144 -3.90 -0.61 -7.73
CA LEU A 144 -3.75 -1.81 -6.91
C LEU A 144 -3.46 -1.40 -5.47
N ARG A 145 -4.33 -1.80 -4.56
CA ARG A 145 -4.19 -1.56 -3.12
C ARG A 145 -3.84 -2.86 -2.45
N ILE A 146 -2.84 -2.85 -1.59
CA ILE A 146 -2.40 -4.04 -0.87
C ILE A 146 -2.45 -3.73 0.62
N LEU A 147 -3.26 -4.50 1.34
CA LEU A 147 -3.26 -4.49 2.79
C LEU A 147 -2.49 -5.71 3.29
N VAL A 148 -1.38 -5.47 3.99
CA VAL A 148 -0.65 -6.49 4.74
C VAL A 148 -1.09 -6.41 6.19
N TYR A 149 -1.81 -7.40 6.67
CA TYR A 149 -2.33 -7.46 8.04
C TYR A 149 -1.83 -8.74 8.70
N TYR A 150 -0.64 -8.69 9.29
CA TYR A 150 0.08 -9.85 9.82
C TYR A 150 0.59 -9.58 11.23
N PRO A 151 0.59 -10.51 12.20
CA PRO A 151 0.17 -11.91 12.12
C PRO A 151 -1.32 -12.14 12.37
N ALA A 152 -2.18 -11.11 12.35
CA ALA A 152 -3.61 -11.36 12.43
C ALA A 152 -4.12 -12.11 11.19
N GLU A 153 -5.23 -12.81 11.36
CA GLU A 153 -6.01 -13.32 10.23
C GLU A 153 -7.13 -12.33 9.90
N VAL A 154 -7.32 -12.04 8.61
CA VAL A 154 -8.38 -11.15 8.12
C VAL A 154 -9.40 -12.00 7.36
N SER A 155 -10.68 -11.88 7.76
CA SER A 155 -11.79 -12.60 7.12
C SER A 155 -12.21 -12.00 5.78
N GLN A 156 -11.96 -10.70 5.58
CA GLN A 156 -12.29 -10.01 4.33
C GLN A 156 -11.47 -10.56 3.17
N ALA A 157 -12.17 -10.94 2.11
CA ALA A 157 -11.55 -11.44 0.89
C ALA A 157 -10.98 -10.29 0.04
N PRO A 158 -9.94 -10.56 -0.76
CA PRO A 158 -9.52 -9.63 -1.80
C PRO A 158 -10.66 -9.43 -2.80
N HIS A 159 -10.79 -8.22 -3.34
CA HIS A 159 -11.96 -7.83 -4.14
C HIS A 159 -11.65 -6.70 -5.12
N VAL A 160 -12.57 -6.46 -6.05
CA VAL A 160 -12.54 -5.32 -6.97
C VAL A 160 -13.66 -4.37 -6.57
N ARG A 161 -13.32 -3.12 -6.28
CA ARG A 161 -14.27 -2.03 -6.10
C ARG A 161 -14.49 -1.38 -7.46
N LYS A 162 -15.75 -1.20 -7.82
CA LYS A 162 -16.12 -0.38 -8.99
C LYS A 162 -16.26 1.05 -8.53
N TYR A 163 -15.51 1.94 -9.16
CA TYR A 163 -15.67 3.35 -8.95
C TYR A 163 -16.86 3.88 -9.75
N ARG A 164 -17.86 4.43 -9.06
CA ARG A 164 -18.87 5.32 -9.65
C ARG A 164 -19.13 6.44 -8.66
N GLU A 165 -18.34 7.51 -8.70
CA GLU A 165 -18.76 8.77 -8.11
C GLU A 165 -19.37 9.66 -9.21
N PRO A 166 -20.69 9.93 -9.17
CA PRO A 166 -21.34 10.81 -10.14
C PRO A 166 -20.80 12.24 -10.14
N LEU A 167 -20.22 12.69 -9.01
CA LEU A 167 -19.82 14.09 -8.79
C LEU A 167 -18.33 14.36 -9.07
N ALA A 168 -17.46 13.37 -8.94
CA ALA A 168 -16.01 13.59 -8.93
C ALA A 168 -15.34 13.58 -10.32
N ARG A 169 -16.06 13.30 -11.42
CA ARG A 169 -15.57 13.27 -12.82
C ARG A 169 -14.29 12.45 -13.08
N VAL A 170 -13.83 11.64 -12.14
CA VAL A 170 -12.65 10.79 -12.30
C VAL A 170 -13.09 9.34 -12.17
N THR A 171 -13.42 8.66 -13.26
CA THR A 171 -13.63 7.22 -13.22
C THR A 171 -12.27 6.53 -13.20
N THR A 172 -11.86 6.00 -12.05
CA THR A 172 -10.82 4.96 -12.07
C THR A 172 -11.49 3.72 -12.66
N GLU A 173 -10.95 3.16 -13.74
CA GLU A 173 -11.61 2.03 -14.38
C GLU A 173 -11.71 0.85 -13.39
N TRP A 174 -10.66 0.62 -12.59
CA TRP A 174 -10.57 -0.55 -11.70
C TRP A 174 -9.81 -0.27 -10.38
N ASP A 175 -10.48 -0.40 -9.22
CA ASP A 175 -9.85 -0.36 -7.89
C ASP A 175 -9.73 -1.78 -7.33
N VAL A 176 -8.53 -2.36 -7.36
CA VAL A 176 -8.28 -3.74 -6.93
C VAL A 176 -7.66 -3.76 -5.55
N VAL A 177 -8.28 -4.48 -4.62
CA VAL A 177 -7.80 -4.63 -3.25
C VAL A 177 -7.31 -6.06 -3.02
N GLY A 178 -6.02 -6.17 -2.81
CA GLY A 178 -5.31 -7.36 -2.37
C GLY A 178 -5.15 -7.40 -0.85
N ILE A 179 -5.32 -8.57 -0.23
CA ILE A 179 -5.17 -8.75 1.22
C ILE A 179 -4.18 -9.88 1.48
N ILE A 180 -3.15 -9.56 2.25
CA ILE A 180 -2.17 -10.51 2.78
C ILE A 180 -2.37 -10.55 4.29
N SER A 181 -2.60 -11.74 4.84
CA SER A 181 -2.75 -11.97 6.28
C SER A 181 -2.10 -13.29 6.66
N LYS A 182 -2.19 -13.68 7.94
CA LYS A 182 -1.71 -14.99 8.41
C LYS A 182 -2.24 -16.21 7.62
N LYS A 183 -3.29 -16.04 6.83
CA LYS A 183 -3.84 -17.12 6.01
C LYS A 183 -3.04 -17.43 4.74
N ASN A 184 -2.36 -16.43 4.18
CA ASN A 184 -1.72 -16.50 2.85
C ASN A 184 -0.36 -15.80 2.80
N GLU A 185 0.19 -15.42 3.95
CA GLU A 185 1.51 -14.79 4.08
C GLU A 185 2.62 -15.69 3.55
N HIS A 186 2.54 -16.99 3.82
CA HIS A 186 3.56 -17.98 3.44
C HIS A 186 3.66 -18.19 1.92
N GLU A 187 2.63 -17.80 1.17
CA GLU A 187 2.64 -17.81 -0.29
C GLU A 187 3.31 -16.55 -0.88
N VAL A 188 3.46 -15.49 -0.07
CA VAL A 188 3.99 -14.17 -0.50
C VAL A 188 5.37 -13.90 0.06
N PHE A 189 5.59 -14.19 1.34
CA PHE A 189 6.83 -13.93 2.07
C PHE A 189 7.62 -15.22 2.26
N SER A 190 8.95 -15.13 2.18
CA SER A 190 9.81 -16.27 2.50
C SER A 190 9.77 -16.57 4.00
N LYS A 191 10.27 -17.74 4.40
CA LYS A 191 10.38 -18.11 5.81
C LYS A 191 11.23 -17.11 6.60
N GLU A 192 12.28 -16.57 5.97
CA GLU A 192 13.17 -15.56 6.55
C GLU A 192 12.43 -14.23 6.77
N HIS A 193 11.63 -13.79 5.79
CA HIS A 193 10.79 -12.60 5.93
C HIS A 193 9.78 -12.77 7.08
N ILE A 194 9.11 -13.92 7.17
CA ILE A 194 8.17 -14.20 8.26
C ILE A 194 8.87 -14.17 9.62
N LYS A 195 10.03 -14.84 9.76
CA LYS A 195 10.84 -14.79 10.99
C LYS A 195 11.21 -13.36 11.38
N PHE A 196 11.58 -12.52 10.41
CA PHE A 196 11.89 -11.12 10.66
C PHE A 196 10.66 -10.35 11.17
N LEU A 197 9.50 -10.53 10.54
CA LEU A 197 8.24 -9.88 10.96
C LEU A 197 7.81 -10.32 12.37
N ASP A 198 7.97 -11.60 12.71
CA ASP A 198 7.68 -12.14 14.03
C ASP A 198 8.64 -11.60 15.10
N ALA A 199 9.92 -11.44 14.76
CA ALA A 199 10.91 -10.85 15.66
C ALA A 199 10.56 -9.38 16.00
N LEU A 200 10.12 -8.58 15.02
CA LEU A 200 9.66 -7.21 15.27
C LEU A 200 8.49 -7.16 16.26
N LYS A 201 7.63 -8.20 16.27
CA LYS A 201 6.54 -8.31 17.26
C LYS A 201 7.01 -8.72 18.63
N THR A 202 7.94 -9.65 18.71
CA THR A 202 8.51 -10.08 19.99
C THR A 202 9.23 -8.92 20.69
N VAL A 203 10.00 -8.14 19.93
CA VAL A 203 10.66 -6.93 20.44
C VAL A 203 9.63 -5.91 20.93
N SER A 204 8.56 -5.68 20.17
CA SER A 204 7.49 -4.75 20.57
C SER A 204 6.77 -5.19 21.85
N ALA A 205 6.48 -6.48 22.02
CA ALA A 205 5.84 -6.99 23.23
C ALA A 205 6.78 -6.92 24.45
N THR A 206 8.07 -7.19 24.26
CA THR A 206 9.08 -7.12 25.32
C THR A 206 9.35 -5.68 25.73
N ALA A 207 9.44 -4.76 24.77
CA ALA A 207 9.54 -3.33 25.04
C ALA A 207 8.30 -2.83 25.79
N LYS A 208 7.09 -3.23 25.35
CA LYS A 208 5.84 -2.87 26.02
C LYS A 208 5.82 -3.32 27.48
N ARG A 209 6.22 -4.58 27.77
CA ARG A 209 6.34 -5.09 29.15
C ARG A 209 7.36 -4.32 29.98
N LYS A 210 8.53 -4.00 29.42
CA LYS A 210 9.54 -3.18 30.12
C LYS A 210 9.04 -1.77 30.44
N TYR A 211 8.31 -1.14 29.53
CA TYR A 211 7.69 0.16 29.78
C TYR A 211 6.61 0.07 30.86
N GLU A 212 5.75 -0.96 30.82
CA GLU A 212 4.72 -1.20 31.85
C GLU A 212 5.34 -1.51 33.22
N GLU A 213 6.47 -2.22 33.28
CA GLU A 213 7.24 -2.48 34.51
C GLU A 213 7.94 -1.23 35.06
N LEU A 214 8.27 -0.25 34.21
CA LEU A 214 8.88 1.02 34.61
C LEU A 214 7.85 2.08 35.03
N GLU A 215 6.67 2.11 34.42
CA GLU A 215 5.59 3.05 34.77
C GLU A 215 4.71 2.57 35.94
N TYR A 216 4.59 1.26 36.14
CA TYR A 216 3.84 0.66 37.25
C TYR A 216 4.69 -0.44 37.91
N PRO A 217 5.74 -0.07 38.67
CA PRO A 217 6.48 -1.04 39.45
C PRO A 217 5.46 -1.74 40.36
N ARG A 218 5.36 -3.07 40.24
CA ARG A 218 4.54 -3.86 41.16
C ARG A 218 5.16 -3.71 42.53
N ASP A 219 4.51 -2.93 43.40
CA ASP A 219 4.87 -2.81 44.80
C ASP A 219 4.98 -4.22 45.37
N LYS A 220 6.19 -4.55 45.86
CA LYS A 220 6.49 -5.80 46.55
C LYS A 220 6.33 -5.60 48.04
#